data_AF-A0A7C6FYK6-F1
#
_entry.id   AF-A0A7C6FYK6-F1
#
_cell.length_a   1.000
_cell.length_b   1.000
_cell.length_c   1.000
_cell.angle_alpha   90.00
_cell.angle_beta   90.00
_cell.angle_gamma   90.00
#
_symmetry.space_group_name_H-M   'P 1'
#
loop_
_entity.id
_entity.type
_entity.pdbx_description
1 polymer ?
#
loop_
_entity_poly.entity_id
_entity_poly.type
_entity_poly.pdbx_seq_one_letter_code
_entity_poly.pdbx_strand_id
1 'polypeptide(L)'
;MLQTVINYFKKLRIRFQGRDSQLQKAIKKADKLHKKNGKRYRVFFFGNRYHVWTRKDIREKQHFGLLRFDKKCGKDFDKICFYDTGAKKGGKPCS
;
A
#
# COMPACT_ATOMS: atom_id res chain seq x y z
N MET A 1 5.81 -26.95 -20.52
CA MET A 1 4.49 -26.29 -20.35
C MET A 1 4.25 -25.73 -18.95
N LEU A 2 4.45 -26.51 -17.87
CA LEU A 2 4.17 -26.06 -16.49
C LEU A 2 4.94 -24.79 -16.07
N GLN A 3 6.22 -24.70 -16.44
CA GLN A 3 7.06 -23.54 -16.11
C GLN A 3 6.55 -22.22 -16.71
N THR A 4 5.99 -22.25 -17.92
CA THR A 4 5.42 -21.08 -18.61
C THR A 4 4.19 -20.57 -17.88
N VAL A 5 3.32 -21.48 -17.43
CA VAL A 5 2.11 -21.18 -16.66
C VAL A 5 2.46 -20.58 -15.30
N ILE A 6 3.44 -21.16 -14.58
CA ILE A 6 3.94 -20.62 -13.31
C ILE A 6 4.51 -19.21 -13.51
N ASN A 7 5.30 -18.98 -14.55
CA ASN A 7 5.87 -17.67 -14.86
C ASN A 7 4.79 -16.63 -15.21
N TYR A 8 3.73 -17.05 -15.89
CA TYR A 8 2.57 -16.20 -16.18
C TYR A 8 1.86 -15.78 -14.90
N PHE A 9 1.54 -16.71 -14.00
CA PHE A 9 0.96 -16.39 -12.69
C PHE A 9 1.86 -15.50 -11.83
N LYS A 10 3.19 -15.71 -11.85
CA LYS A 10 4.15 -14.81 -11.21
C LYS A 10 4.09 -13.39 -11.79
N LYS A 11 3.99 -13.24 -13.11
CA LYS A 11 3.84 -11.93 -13.77
C LYS A 11 2.53 -11.25 -13.39
N LEU A 12 1.42 -11.99 -13.34
CA LEU A 12 0.12 -11.46 -12.89
C LEU A 12 0.19 -11.03 -11.43
N ARG A 13 0.76 -11.84 -10.55
CA ARG A 13 0.98 -11.47 -9.14
C ARG A 13 1.83 -10.20 -9.02
N ILE A 14 2.93 -10.09 -9.75
CA ILE A 14 3.76 -8.88 -9.74
C ILE A 14 2.99 -7.66 -10.28
N ARG A 15 2.17 -7.84 -11.32
CA ARG A 15 1.36 -6.76 -11.91
C ARG A 15 0.28 -6.28 -10.96
N PHE A 16 -0.43 -7.20 -10.31
CA PHE A 16 -1.61 -6.86 -9.49
C PHE A 16 -1.31 -6.64 -8.00
N GLN A 17 -0.24 -7.24 -7.47
CA GLN A 17 0.12 -7.14 -6.05
C GLN A 17 1.51 -6.56 -5.83
N GLY A 18 2.33 -6.38 -6.87
CA GLY A 18 3.69 -5.84 -6.78
C GLY A 18 4.77 -6.88 -6.47
N ARG A 19 6.03 -6.43 -6.37
CA ARG A 19 7.15 -7.28 -5.94
C ARG A 19 7.33 -7.21 -4.43
N ASP A 20 7.43 -8.35 -3.75
CA ASP A 20 7.62 -8.42 -2.28
C ASP A 20 8.81 -7.57 -1.81
N SER A 21 9.92 -7.54 -2.56
CA SER A 21 11.08 -6.70 -2.22
C SER A 21 10.78 -5.20 -2.26
N GLN A 22 9.88 -4.76 -3.12
CA GLN A 22 9.43 -3.36 -3.17
C GLN A 22 8.44 -3.06 -2.05
N LEU A 23 7.57 -4.01 -1.68
CA LEU A 23 6.69 -3.90 -0.51
C LEU A 23 7.53 -3.68 0.75
N GLN A 24 8.54 -4.53 0.97
CA GLN A 24 9.43 -4.42 2.12
C GLN A 24 10.18 -3.08 2.16
N LYS A 25 10.60 -2.56 0.99
CA LYS A 25 11.19 -1.21 0.90
C LYS A 25 10.17 -0.12 1.28
N ALA A 26 8.92 -0.24 0.85
CA ALA A 26 7.86 0.70 1.18
C ALA A 26 7.50 0.67 2.67
N ILE A 27 7.43 -0.52 3.29
CA ILE A 27 7.21 -0.69 4.73
C ILE A 27 8.34 -0.03 5.52
N LYS A 28 9.61 -0.35 5.19
CA LYS A 28 10.77 0.28 5.84
C LYS A 28 10.76 1.81 5.71
N LYS A 29 10.32 2.33 4.56
CA LYS A 29 10.15 3.77 4.35
C LYS A 29 9.05 4.35 5.25
N ALA A 30 7.90 3.68 5.35
CA ALA A 30 6.80 4.09 6.22
C ALA A 30 7.24 4.14 7.69
N ASP A 31 7.93 3.10 8.17
CA ASP A 31 8.48 3.05 9.51
C ASP A 31 9.50 4.17 9.77
N LYS A 32 10.43 4.41 8.84
CA LYS A 32 11.43 5.47 8.97
C LYS A 32 10.76 6.85 9.08
N LEU A 33 9.73 7.10 8.26
CA LEU A 33 8.98 8.35 8.30
C LEU A 33 8.18 8.50 9.61
N HIS A 34 7.50 7.43 10.03
CA HIS A 34 6.77 7.41 11.31
C HIS A 34 7.70 7.70 12.49
N LYS A 35 8.86 7.05 12.55
CA LYS A 35 9.88 7.32 13.58
C LYS A 35 10.38 8.76 13.56
N LYS A 36 10.48 9.38 12.37
CA LYS A 36 11.00 10.75 12.22
C LYS A 36 10.02 11.82 12.70
N ASN A 37 8.72 11.65 12.48
CA ASN A 37 7.74 12.73 12.71
C ASN A 37 6.47 12.30 13.46
N GLY A 38 6.40 11.06 13.92
CA GLY A 38 5.27 10.50 14.68
C GLY A 38 3.99 10.27 13.86
N LYS A 39 3.94 10.65 12.57
CA LYS A 39 2.71 10.57 11.77
C LYS A 39 2.39 9.13 11.38
N ARG A 40 1.10 8.81 11.26
CA ARG A 40 0.61 7.51 10.79
C ARG A 40 0.73 7.41 9.26
N TYR A 41 1.49 6.42 8.79
CA TYR A 41 1.72 6.14 7.38
C TYR A 41 1.11 4.80 7.00
N ARG A 42 0.54 4.76 5.78
CA ARG A 42 -0.07 3.58 5.19
C ARG A 42 0.59 3.23 3.86
N VAL A 43 0.70 1.94 3.56
CA VAL A 43 1.26 1.43 2.31
C VAL A 43 0.15 0.90 1.43
N PHE A 44 0.10 1.37 0.20
CA PHE A 44 -0.89 0.98 -0.80
C PHE A 44 -0.19 0.54 -2.09
N PHE A 45 -0.86 -0.30 -2.88
CA PHE A 45 -0.41 -0.64 -4.22
C PHE A 45 -1.33 0.01 -5.27
N PHE A 46 -0.81 1.00 -5.99
CA PHE A 46 -1.54 1.74 -7.03
C PHE A 46 -0.62 1.96 -8.24
N GLY A 47 -1.16 1.88 -9.45
CA GLY A 47 -0.39 2.14 -10.67
C GLY A 47 0.87 1.29 -10.80
N ASN A 48 0.80 0.01 -10.41
CA ASN A 48 1.92 -0.94 -10.38
C ASN A 48 3.08 -0.54 -9.45
N ARG A 49 2.84 0.31 -8.44
CA ARG A 49 3.87 0.77 -7.50
C ARG A 49 3.33 0.80 -6.08
N TYR A 50 4.23 0.58 -5.12
CA TYR A 50 3.91 0.81 -3.71
C TYR A 50 4.06 2.28 -3.36
N HIS A 51 3.03 2.80 -2.72
CA HIS A 51 2.96 4.18 -2.26
C HIS A 51 2.83 4.22 -0.74
N VAL A 52 3.53 5.18 -0.13
CA VAL A 52 3.47 5.43 1.31
C VAL A 52 2.75 6.76 1.49
N TRP A 53 1.54 6.73 2.05
CA TRP A 53 0.68 7.90 2.18
C TRP A 53 0.11 8.04 3.59
N THR A 54 -0.04 9.29 4.02
CA THR A 54 -0.85 9.66 5.16
C THR A 54 -2.30 9.87 4.75
N ARG A 55 -3.19 10.03 5.75
CA ARG A 55 -4.60 10.40 5.50
C ARG A 55 -4.72 11.73 4.74
N LYS A 56 -3.81 12.69 5.01
CA LYS A 56 -3.78 13.98 4.30
C LYS A 56 -3.41 13.79 2.83
N ASP A 57 -2.38 12.99 2.55
CA ASP A 57 -1.92 12.72 1.18
C ASP A 57 -3.00 12.05 0.32
N ILE A 58 -3.83 11.18 0.93
CA ILE A 58 -4.96 10.55 0.24
C ILE A 58 -6.03 11.59 -0.08
N ARG A 59 -6.41 12.45 0.87
CA ARG A 59 -7.39 13.52 0.63
C ARG A 59 -6.93 14.50 -0.44
N GLU A 60 -5.66 14.88 -0.43
CA GLU A 60 -5.07 15.71 -1.48
C GLU A 60 -5.18 15.02 -2.85
N LYS A 61 -4.87 13.72 -2.93
CA LYS A 61 -5.00 12.97 -4.20
C LYS A 61 -6.44 12.82 -4.67
N GLN A 62 -7.40 12.74 -3.75
CA GLN A 62 -8.82 12.78 -4.10
C GLN A 62 -9.21 14.15 -4.67
N HIS A 63 -8.71 15.22 -4.07
CA HIS A 63 -8.93 16.57 -4.56
C HIS A 63 -8.30 16.79 -5.95
N PHE A 64 -7.13 16.21 -6.22
CA PHE A 64 -6.49 16.24 -7.54
C PHE A 64 -7.10 15.26 -8.56
N GLY A 65 -8.16 14.53 -8.21
CA GLY A 65 -8.81 13.56 -9.12
C GLY A 65 -8.00 12.29 -9.40
N LEU A 66 -6.87 12.08 -8.72
CA LEU A 66 -6.04 10.86 -8.84
C LEU A 66 -6.65 9.67 -8.12
N LEU A 67 -7.50 9.93 -7.12
CA LEU A 67 -8.25 8.94 -6.39
C LEU A 67 -9.73 9.30 -6.41
N ARG A 68 -10.58 8.28 -6.44
CA ARG A 68 -12.04 8.44 -6.38
C ARG A 68 -12.47 9.23 -5.16
N PHE A 69 -13.13 10.38 -5.36
CA PHE A 69 -13.58 11.28 -4.30
C PHE A 69 -14.70 10.69 -3.44
N ASP A 70 -15.53 9.81 -4.03
CA ASP A 70 -16.62 9.12 -3.34
C ASP A 70 -16.14 8.08 -2.31
N LYS A 71 -14.87 7.68 -2.36
CA LYS A 71 -14.30 6.69 -1.43
C LYS A 71 -13.87 7.36 -0.12
N LYS A 72 -14.26 6.79 1.02
CA LYS A 72 -13.88 7.31 2.33
C LYS A 72 -12.44 6.92 2.67
N CYS A 73 -11.56 7.92 2.74
CA CYS A 73 -10.13 7.77 3.07
C CYS A 73 -9.83 6.92 4.33
N GLY A 74 -10.73 6.89 5.32
CA GLY A 74 -10.55 6.11 6.56
C GLY A 74 -11.32 4.81 6.67
N LYS A 75 -12.05 4.39 5.62
CA LYS A 75 -12.87 3.17 5.65
C LYS A 75 -12.64 2.32 4.41
N ASP A 76 -12.67 2.94 3.24
CA ASP A 76 -12.50 2.22 1.98
C ASP A 76 -11.02 2.02 1.65
N PHE A 77 -10.19 3.01 1.90
CA PHE A 77 -8.74 2.88 1.70
C PHE A 77 -8.10 1.99 2.75
N ASP A 78 -8.55 2.03 4.00
CA ASP A 78 -7.98 1.19 5.07
C ASP A 78 -8.18 -0.32 4.78
N LYS A 79 -9.18 -0.71 3.97
CA LYS A 79 -9.41 -2.10 3.53
C LYS A 79 -8.40 -2.62 2.50
N ILE A 80 -7.84 -1.73 1.69
CA ILE A 80 -6.86 -2.06 0.63
C ILE A 80 -5.43 -1.68 1.03
N CYS A 81 -5.25 -1.36 2.32
CA CYS A 81 -3.97 -1.02 2.90
C CYS A 81 -3.18 -2.30 3.16
N PHE A 82 -1.95 -2.37 2.63
CA PHE A 82 -1.04 -3.50 2.87
C PHE A 82 -0.35 -3.40 4.24
N TYR A 83 -0.13 -2.18 4.72
CA TYR A 83 0.61 -1.94 5.96
C TYR A 83 0.27 -0.58 6.56
N ASP A 84 0.12 -0.50 7.87
CA ASP A 84 -0.19 0.74 8.59
C ASP A 84 0.69 0.87 9.84
N THR A 85 1.47 1.95 9.93
CA THR A 85 2.37 2.19 11.07
C THR A 85 1.63 2.49 12.37
N GLY A 86 0.36 2.91 12.29
CA GLY A 86 -0.48 3.19 13.45
C GLY A 86 -1.19 1.97 14.02
N ALA A 87 -1.10 0.81 13.35
CA ALA A 87 -1.63 -0.45 13.85
C ALA A 87 -0.61 -1.10 14.80
N LYS A 88 -0.45 -0.57 16.02
CA LYS A 88 0.33 -1.25 17.07
C LYS A 88 -0.59 -1.79 18.17
N LYS A 89 -1.04 -3.03 17.96
CA LYS A 89 -1.05 -4.19 18.88
C LYS A 89 -1.72 -5.37 18.15
N GLY A 90 -0.93 -6.29 17.58
CA GLY A 90 -1.37 -7.65 17.22
C GLY A 90 -2.06 -7.90 15.86
N GLY A 91 -2.23 -6.91 14.99
CA GLY A 91 -2.85 -7.13 13.68
C GLY A 91 -1.86 -7.72 12.67
N LYS A 92 -2.10 -8.96 12.23
CA LYS A 92 -1.38 -9.60 11.10
C LYS A 92 -1.28 -8.64 9.89
N PRO A 93 -0.23 -8.74 9.07
CA PRO A 93 -0.19 -8.01 7.79
C PRO A 93 -1.49 -8.32 7.03
N CYS A 94 -2.16 -7.26 6.57
CA CYS A 94 -3.36 -7.38 5.77
C CYS A 94 -2.96 -8.12 4.48
N SER A 95 -3.38 -9.38 4.42
CA SER A 95 -3.17 -10.34 3.33
C SER A 95 -3.97 -9.98 2.10
#